data_AF-A0A841K0D0-F1
#
_entry.id   AF-A0A841K0D0-F1
#
_cell.length_a   1.000
_cell.length_b   1.000
_cell.length_c   1.000
_cell.angle_alpha   90.00
_cell.angle_beta   90.00
_cell.angle_gamma   90.00
#
_symmetry.space_group_name_H-M   'P 1'
#
loop_
_entity.id
_entity.type
_entity.pdbx_description
1 polymer ?
#
loop_
_entity_poly.entity_id
_entity_poly.type
_entity_poly.pdbx_seq_one_letter_code
_entity_poly.pdbx_strand_id
1 'polypeptide(L)'
;MHILAMFADNSSGVWPWNALPWFIGVAFLALGLVEKIEKSSAFKFRPPNSHGAAKLAGNDDLKKAGLFGGKGVPIGYSPDGKRPLHYPGFGHLLTVAAARTGKGATLLVNALLSWRHSAIIIDPKCENALVTAKFRQRLGKVYILNPFRMFPEELRGMIARFNPLDILDAAALSFHTLCDKLAAALVWDEGHEGQHWTTAARILVSGIIAALVRHGLPGKITLVEVARVISSGDGLFDFCRNAMKSRDPFIITKLQRFALAPGSEPSREMNDVISTAITQLAFIGNAAIAESLSGSDFRFADLKRQPGTTVFICLPLSMLDVTDKYFRLVLETALADLLNEGTRS
;
A
#
# COMPACT_ATOMS: atom_id res chain seq x y z
N MET A 1 28.97 -12.81 -1.91
CA MET A 1 30.18 -12.02 -1.53
C MET A 1 30.50 -12.34 -0.08
N HIS A 2 31.31 -13.37 0.17
CA HIS A 2 31.79 -13.71 1.51
C HIS A 2 33.17 -13.08 1.68
N ILE A 3 33.26 -12.05 2.53
CA ILE A 3 34.55 -11.43 2.87
C ILE A 3 35.16 -12.28 3.99
N LEU A 4 36.28 -12.92 3.70
CA LEU A 4 37.15 -13.53 4.69
C LEU A 4 38.04 -12.41 5.27
N ALA A 5 37.81 -12.00 6.52
CA ALA A 5 38.69 -11.06 7.21
C ALA A 5 39.78 -11.83 7.97
N MET A 6 41.05 -11.52 7.70
CA MET A 6 42.21 -12.01 8.46
C MET A 6 42.72 -10.91 9.39
N PHE A 7 42.91 -11.26 10.67
CA PHE A 7 43.65 -10.42 11.62
C PHE A 7 45.05 -11.01 11.80
N ALA A 8 46.09 -10.18 11.64
CA ALA A 8 47.46 -10.53 11.97
C ALA A 8 47.81 -9.94 13.34
N ASP A 9 48.38 -10.76 14.23
CA ASP A 9 48.98 -10.30 15.48
C ASP A 9 50.34 -9.65 15.17
N ASN A 10 50.54 -8.42 15.64
CA ASN A 10 51.57 -7.50 15.15
C ASN A 10 52.84 -7.48 16.02
N SER A 11 53.14 -8.54 16.77
CA SER A 11 54.25 -8.55 17.74
C SER A 11 55.58 -9.13 17.23
N SER A 12 55.63 -9.70 16.02
CA SER A 12 56.90 -10.10 15.39
C SER A 12 56.75 -10.08 13.87
N GLY A 13 57.26 -9.04 13.21
CA GLY A 13 57.12 -8.78 11.76
C GLY A 13 57.83 -9.78 10.84
N VAL A 14 57.67 -11.08 11.07
CA VAL A 14 58.11 -12.16 10.18
C VAL A 14 56.87 -12.93 9.75
N TRP A 15 56.50 -12.79 8.48
CA TRP A 15 55.43 -13.58 7.88
C TRP A 15 55.88 -15.06 7.82
N PRO A 16 55.10 -16.02 8.33
CA PRO A 16 55.47 -17.43 8.26
C PRO A 16 55.28 -17.94 6.82
N TRP A 17 56.30 -17.77 5.98
CA TRP A 17 56.35 -18.29 4.61
C TRP A 17 56.11 -19.81 4.55
N ASN A 18 56.43 -20.51 5.63
CA ASN A 18 56.16 -21.93 5.88
C ASN A 18 54.67 -22.27 6.05
N ALA A 19 53.80 -21.32 6.36
CA ALA A 19 52.35 -21.53 6.44
C ALA A 19 51.62 -21.21 5.13
N LEU A 20 52.25 -20.47 4.21
CA LEU A 20 51.68 -20.09 2.91
C LEU A 20 51.22 -21.30 2.06
N PRO A 21 51.96 -22.43 1.99
CA PRO A 21 51.51 -23.60 1.25
C PRO A 21 50.22 -24.22 1.82
N TRP A 22 50.05 -24.18 3.15
CA TRP A 22 48.85 -24.69 3.81
C TRP A 22 47.61 -23.84 3.52
N PHE A 23 47.76 -22.51 3.54
CA PHE A 23 46.65 -21.60 3.18
C PHE A 23 46.25 -21.73 1.71
N ILE A 24 47.22 -21.86 0.81
CA ILE A 24 46.97 -22.12 -0.62
C ILE A 24 46.24 -23.47 -0.78
N GLY A 25 46.68 -24.52 -0.08
CA GLY A 25 46.04 -25.84 -0.09
C GLY A 25 44.58 -25.81 0.38
N VAL A 26 44.29 -25.10 1.49
CA VAL A 26 42.92 -24.94 2.00
C VAL A 26 42.05 -24.12 1.06
N ALA A 27 42.59 -23.08 0.43
CA ALA A 27 41.87 -22.28 -0.58
C ALA A 27 41.51 -23.12 -1.81
N PHE A 28 42.43 -23.95 -2.33
CA PHE A 28 42.16 -24.87 -3.44
C PHE A 28 41.16 -25.97 -3.06
N LEU A 29 41.20 -26.49 -1.84
CA LEU A 29 40.21 -27.45 -1.34
C LEU A 29 38.82 -26.81 -1.21
N ALA A 30 38.74 -25.59 -0.69
CA ALA A 30 37.49 -24.84 -0.58
C ALA A 30 36.93 -24.48 -1.96
N LEU A 31 37.78 -24.02 -2.90
CA LEU A 31 37.41 -23.77 -4.29
C LEU A 31 36.96 -25.05 -5.00
N GLY A 32 37.66 -26.18 -4.81
CA GLY A 32 37.25 -27.47 -5.37
C GLY A 32 35.95 -27.99 -4.75
N LEU A 33 35.69 -27.71 -3.46
CA LEU A 33 34.42 -28.04 -2.81
C LEU A 33 33.29 -27.15 -3.34
N VAL A 34 33.54 -25.84 -3.50
CA VAL A 34 32.59 -24.89 -4.10
C VAL A 34 32.31 -25.28 -5.54
N GLU A 35 33.32 -25.61 -6.34
CA GLU A 35 33.15 -26.06 -7.73
C GLU A 35 32.41 -27.40 -7.80
N LYS A 36 32.62 -28.30 -6.84
CA LYS A 36 31.89 -29.59 -6.73
C LYS A 36 30.44 -29.38 -6.27
N ILE A 37 30.19 -28.45 -5.36
CA ILE A 37 28.85 -28.06 -4.92
C ILE A 37 28.13 -27.33 -6.06
N GLU A 38 28.80 -26.39 -6.74
CA GLU A 38 28.29 -25.67 -7.91
C GLU A 38 28.03 -26.61 -9.08
N LYS A 39 28.91 -27.58 -9.40
CA LYS A 39 28.65 -28.63 -10.41
C LYS A 39 27.58 -29.63 -9.97
N SER A 40 27.36 -29.81 -8.66
CA SER A 40 26.26 -30.62 -8.12
C SER A 40 24.92 -29.86 -8.12
N SER A 41 24.95 -28.52 -8.04
CA SER A 41 23.77 -27.65 -8.08
C SER A 41 23.48 -27.10 -9.49
N ALA A 42 24.47 -27.08 -10.39
CA ALA A 42 24.33 -26.70 -11.78
C ALA A 42 23.82 -27.90 -12.58
N PHE A 43 22.50 -27.94 -12.74
CA PHE A 43 21.76 -28.58 -13.82
C PHE A 43 22.47 -29.73 -14.55
N LYS A 44 22.36 -30.94 -14.00
CA LYS A 44 22.30 -32.13 -14.88
C LYS A 44 21.03 -32.00 -15.72
N PHE A 45 21.19 -31.58 -16.97
CA PHE A 45 20.14 -31.62 -17.98
C PHE A 45 19.65 -33.08 -18.13
N ARG A 46 18.46 -33.36 -17.58
CA ARG A 46 17.76 -34.65 -17.70
C ARG A 46 16.73 -34.54 -18.83
N PRO A 47 16.93 -35.22 -19.97
CA PRO A 47 16.08 -35.06 -21.15
C PRO A 47 14.66 -35.71 -21.14
N PRO A 48 14.05 -36.22 -20.04
CA PRO A 48 12.63 -36.59 -20.09
C PRO A 48 11.62 -35.46 -19.80
N ASN A 49 12.06 -34.25 -19.42
CA ASN A 49 11.17 -33.17 -18.96
C ASN A 49 11.21 -31.92 -19.86
N SER A 50 11.38 -32.08 -21.17
CA SER A 50 11.41 -30.97 -22.13
C SER A 50 10.15 -30.09 -22.12
N HIS A 51 9.03 -30.63 -21.63
CA HIS A 51 7.73 -29.93 -21.52
C HIS A 51 7.30 -29.63 -20.06
N GLY A 52 8.20 -29.81 -19.09
CA GLY A 52 7.94 -29.59 -17.67
C GLY A 52 7.54 -30.86 -16.90
N ALA A 53 7.77 -30.85 -15.59
CA ALA A 53 7.48 -31.97 -14.67
C ALA A 53 6.12 -31.82 -13.95
N ALA A 54 5.25 -30.94 -14.45
CA ALA A 54 3.98 -30.64 -13.81
C ALA A 54 3.05 -31.87 -13.87
N LYS A 55 2.42 -32.19 -12.74
CA LYS A 55 1.40 -33.24 -12.63
C LYS A 55 0.24 -32.75 -11.78
N LEU A 56 -0.92 -33.38 -11.94
CA LEU A 56 -2.02 -33.20 -10.99
C LEU A 56 -1.61 -33.80 -9.64
N ALA A 57 -1.81 -33.03 -8.58
CA ALA A 57 -1.43 -33.44 -7.22
C ALA A 57 -2.42 -34.47 -6.66
N GLY A 58 -1.92 -35.58 -6.13
CA GLY A 58 -2.69 -36.53 -5.33
C GLY A 58 -2.65 -36.20 -3.83
N ASN A 59 -3.42 -36.95 -3.02
CA ASN A 59 -3.46 -36.75 -1.57
C ASN A 59 -2.08 -36.83 -0.89
N ASP A 60 -1.17 -37.69 -1.37
CA ASP A 60 0.20 -37.77 -0.84
C ASP A 60 1.03 -36.54 -1.17
N ASP A 61 0.86 -35.95 -2.36
CA ASP A 61 1.53 -34.70 -2.74
C ASP A 61 1.01 -33.55 -1.88
N LEU A 62 -0.32 -33.46 -1.66
CA LEU A 62 -0.95 -32.45 -0.81
C LEU A 62 -0.52 -32.58 0.66
N LYS A 63 -0.35 -33.81 1.16
CA LYS A 63 0.17 -34.08 2.50
C LYS A 63 1.63 -33.64 2.62
N LYS A 64 2.48 -33.99 1.65
CA LYS A 64 3.89 -33.57 1.60
C LYS A 64 4.03 -32.04 1.53
N ALA A 65 3.11 -31.38 0.83
CA ALA A 65 3.02 -29.92 0.77
C ALA A 65 2.42 -29.27 2.03
N GLY A 66 2.00 -30.05 3.03
CA GLY A 66 1.49 -29.54 4.30
C GLY A 66 0.07 -28.97 4.24
N LEU A 67 -0.68 -29.18 3.15
CA LEU A 67 -1.95 -28.49 2.91
C LEU A 67 -3.11 -28.95 3.81
N PHE A 68 -2.94 -30.07 4.50
CA PHE A 68 -3.94 -30.58 5.45
C PHE A 68 -3.78 -30.05 6.88
N GLY A 69 -2.80 -29.18 7.13
CA GLY A 69 -2.45 -28.71 8.48
C GLY A 69 -3.43 -27.71 9.09
N GLY A 70 -4.44 -27.25 8.35
CA GLY A 70 -5.44 -26.28 8.84
C GLY A 70 -4.90 -24.87 9.12
N LYS A 71 -3.66 -24.59 8.71
CA LYS A 71 -2.99 -23.29 8.89
C LYS A 71 -2.94 -22.53 7.57
N GLY A 72 -3.18 -21.23 7.63
CA GLY A 72 -3.10 -20.33 6.48
C GLY A 72 -4.42 -20.14 5.74
N VAL A 73 -4.35 -19.78 4.46
CA VAL A 73 -5.53 -19.41 3.65
C VAL A 73 -6.23 -20.68 3.16
N PRO A 74 -7.56 -20.87 3.36
CA PRO A 74 -8.26 -22.01 2.76
C PRO A 74 -8.28 -21.88 1.24
N ILE A 75 -7.96 -22.98 0.55
CA ILE A 75 -7.86 -23.02 -0.92
C ILE A 75 -8.76 -24.07 -1.56
N GLY A 76 -9.63 -24.72 -0.79
CA GLY A 76 -10.60 -25.69 -1.27
C GLY A 76 -10.53 -27.02 -0.52
N TYR A 77 -10.78 -28.12 -1.24
CA TYR A 77 -10.79 -29.49 -0.70
C TYR A 77 -9.88 -30.40 -1.54
N SER A 78 -9.43 -31.51 -0.95
CA SER A 78 -8.72 -32.57 -1.66
C SER A 78 -9.52 -33.10 -2.86
N PRO A 79 -8.88 -33.73 -3.86
CA PRO A 79 -9.56 -34.28 -5.03
C PRO A 79 -10.71 -35.27 -4.70
N ASP A 80 -10.63 -35.96 -3.56
CA ASP A 80 -11.69 -36.84 -3.06
C ASP A 80 -12.81 -36.11 -2.29
N GLY A 81 -12.71 -34.79 -2.15
CA GLY A 81 -13.66 -33.91 -1.45
C GLY A 81 -13.65 -34.04 0.08
N LYS A 82 -12.80 -34.88 0.67
CA LYS A 82 -12.92 -35.25 2.10
C LYS A 82 -12.19 -34.33 3.06
N ARG A 83 -11.15 -33.61 2.60
CA ARG A 83 -10.25 -32.87 3.49
C ARG A 83 -10.10 -31.43 3.02
N PRO A 84 -10.31 -30.44 3.91
CA PRO A 84 -10.07 -29.05 3.56
C PRO A 84 -8.57 -28.80 3.36
N LEU A 85 -8.25 -27.99 2.36
CA LEU A 85 -6.89 -27.58 2.01
C LEU A 85 -6.65 -26.14 2.47
N HIS A 86 -5.53 -25.93 3.16
CA HIS A 86 -5.06 -24.61 3.56
C HIS A 86 -3.64 -24.41 3.07
N TYR A 87 -3.37 -23.23 2.50
CA TYR A 87 -2.04 -22.82 2.08
C TYR A 87 -1.33 -22.08 3.23
N PRO A 88 -0.31 -22.68 3.87
CA PRO A 88 0.41 -22.07 5.00
C PRO A 88 1.58 -21.20 4.56
N GLY A 89 1.85 -21.09 3.25
CA GLY A 89 3.02 -20.38 2.74
C GLY A 89 2.87 -18.87 2.75
N PHE A 90 3.99 -18.17 2.55
CA PHE A 90 4.06 -16.70 2.48
C PHE A 90 3.89 -16.15 1.06
N GLY A 91 3.76 -17.02 0.06
CA GLY A 91 3.58 -16.60 -1.33
C GLY A 91 2.19 -16.03 -1.61
N HIS A 92 2.06 -15.30 -2.71
CA HIS A 92 0.77 -14.80 -3.19
C HIS A 92 -0.04 -15.91 -3.86
N LEU A 93 -1.36 -15.88 -3.67
CA LEU A 93 -2.30 -16.80 -4.30
C LEU A 93 -3.06 -16.08 -5.42
N LEU A 94 -3.14 -16.73 -6.59
CA LEU A 94 -3.94 -16.28 -7.72
C LEU A 94 -5.03 -17.32 -8.00
N THR A 95 -6.28 -16.88 -8.02
CA THR A 95 -7.43 -17.70 -8.42
C THR A 95 -7.97 -17.20 -9.75
N VAL A 96 -7.96 -18.07 -10.76
CA VAL A 96 -8.55 -17.80 -12.08
C VAL A 96 -9.81 -18.64 -12.23
N ALA A 97 -10.96 -17.99 -12.33
CA ALA A 97 -12.23 -18.65 -12.51
C ALA A 97 -13.24 -17.74 -13.23
N ALA A 98 -14.00 -18.30 -14.17
CA ALA A 98 -15.01 -17.56 -14.93
C ALA A 98 -16.11 -16.97 -14.02
N ALA A 99 -16.89 -16.02 -14.54
CA ALA A 99 -18.04 -15.50 -13.79
C ALA A 99 -19.01 -16.64 -13.43
N ARG A 100 -19.66 -16.54 -12.26
CA ARG A 100 -20.66 -17.52 -11.75
C ARG A 100 -20.15 -18.94 -11.51
N THR A 101 -18.84 -19.16 -11.44
CA THR A 101 -18.21 -20.45 -11.06
C THR A 101 -18.09 -20.66 -9.55
N GLY A 102 -18.63 -19.73 -8.75
CA GLY A 102 -18.65 -19.84 -7.29
C GLY A 102 -17.43 -19.27 -6.57
N LYS A 103 -16.41 -18.69 -7.25
CA LYS A 103 -15.18 -18.18 -6.58
C LYS A 103 -15.43 -17.30 -5.35
N GLY A 104 -16.47 -16.46 -5.37
CA GLY A 104 -16.85 -15.64 -4.22
C GLY A 104 -17.38 -16.49 -3.07
N ALA A 105 -18.41 -17.30 -3.35
CA ALA A 105 -19.08 -18.13 -2.34
C ALA A 105 -18.18 -19.24 -1.77
N THR A 106 -17.32 -19.85 -2.58
CA THR A 106 -16.56 -21.05 -2.18
C THR A 106 -15.13 -20.78 -1.72
N LEU A 107 -14.49 -19.69 -2.19
CA LEU A 107 -13.12 -19.36 -1.79
C LEU A 107 -13.09 -18.11 -0.91
N LEU A 108 -13.62 -16.98 -1.38
CA LEU A 108 -13.52 -15.72 -0.64
C LEU A 108 -14.29 -15.74 0.67
N VAL A 109 -15.57 -16.14 0.66
CA VAL A 109 -16.39 -16.24 1.88
C VAL A 109 -15.76 -17.23 2.86
N ASN A 110 -15.34 -18.41 2.39
CA ASN A 110 -14.68 -19.39 3.24
C ASN A 110 -13.37 -18.85 3.85
N ALA A 111 -12.56 -18.13 3.07
CA ALA A 111 -11.37 -17.45 3.56
C ALA A 111 -11.71 -16.44 4.65
N LEU A 112 -12.73 -15.60 4.47
CA LEU A 112 -13.11 -14.59 5.47
C LEU A 112 -13.69 -15.22 6.74
N LEU A 113 -14.37 -16.35 6.63
CA LEU A 113 -14.95 -17.08 7.76
C LEU A 113 -13.93 -17.96 8.52
N SER A 114 -12.76 -18.27 7.95
CA SER A 114 -11.75 -19.10 8.62
C SER A 114 -10.46 -18.36 8.97
N TRP A 115 -10.06 -17.36 8.18
CA TRP A 115 -8.84 -16.58 8.36
C TRP A 115 -8.89 -15.80 9.67
N ARG A 116 -8.09 -16.18 10.67
CA ARG A 116 -8.16 -15.56 12.00
C ARG A 116 -7.40 -14.23 12.12
N HIS A 117 -6.58 -13.89 11.13
CA HIS A 117 -5.79 -12.67 11.13
C HIS A 117 -6.55 -11.51 10.49
N SER A 118 -5.92 -10.33 10.53
CA SER A 118 -6.46 -9.13 9.91
C SER A 118 -6.57 -9.27 8.39
N ALA A 119 -7.48 -8.53 7.78
CA ALA A 119 -7.72 -8.58 6.33
C ALA A 119 -8.17 -7.22 5.78
N ILE A 120 -7.73 -6.91 4.55
CA ILE A 120 -8.28 -5.83 3.72
C ILE A 120 -8.95 -6.49 2.53
N ILE A 121 -10.23 -6.16 2.29
CA ILE A 121 -11.05 -6.76 1.25
C ILE A 121 -11.53 -5.66 0.31
N ILE A 122 -11.14 -5.75 -0.95
CA ILE A 122 -11.72 -4.96 -2.02
C ILE A 122 -13.02 -5.65 -2.43
N ASP A 123 -14.16 -5.03 -2.10
CA ASP A 123 -15.48 -5.63 -2.26
C ASP A 123 -16.43 -4.68 -3.02
N PRO A 124 -16.27 -4.54 -4.34
CA PRO A 124 -17.01 -3.55 -5.12
C PRO A 124 -18.53 -3.71 -5.06
N LYS A 125 -19.01 -4.92 -4.77
CA LYS A 125 -20.45 -5.20 -4.66
C LYS A 125 -20.97 -5.22 -3.23
N CYS A 126 -20.09 -5.07 -2.25
CA CYS A 126 -20.41 -5.18 -0.83
C CYS A 126 -20.97 -6.56 -0.41
N GLU A 127 -20.88 -7.59 -1.28
CA GLU A 127 -21.44 -8.93 -1.04
C GLU A 127 -20.65 -9.67 0.05
N ASN A 128 -19.32 -9.52 0.06
CA ASN A 128 -18.49 -10.17 1.08
C ASN A 128 -18.70 -9.54 2.45
N ALA A 129 -18.78 -8.20 2.51
CA ALA A 129 -19.08 -7.48 3.74
C ALA A 129 -20.44 -7.90 4.29
N LEU A 130 -21.48 -7.91 3.45
CA LEU A 130 -22.84 -8.29 3.84
C LEU A 130 -22.92 -9.68 4.46
N VAL A 131 -22.22 -10.66 3.88
CA VAL A 131 -22.25 -12.05 4.34
C VAL A 131 -21.35 -12.28 5.57
N THR A 132 -20.19 -11.63 5.63
CA THR A 132 -19.12 -12.05 6.55
C THR A 132 -18.82 -11.06 7.68
N ALA A 133 -19.19 -9.78 7.56
CA ALA A 133 -18.78 -8.74 8.51
C ALA A 133 -19.19 -9.05 9.95
N LYS A 134 -20.43 -9.52 10.19
CA LYS A 134 -20.90 -9.91 11.53
C LYS A 134 -20.10 -11.06 12.14
N PHE A 135 -19.64 -12.02 11.33
CA PHE A 135 -18.76 -13.08 11.81
C PHE A 135 -17.38 -12.51 12.14
N ARG A 136 -16.83 -11.67 11.26
CA ARG A 136 -15.52 -11.00 11.45
C ARG A 136 -15.48 -10.15 12.72
N GLN A 137 -16.59 -9.53 13.12
CA GLN A 137 -16.70 -8.81 14.40
C GLN A 137 -16.39 -9.68 15.64
N ARG A 138 -16.56 -11.01 15.54
CA ARG A 138 -16.18 -11.96 16.61
C ARG A 138 -14.67 -12.20 16.68
N LEU A 139 -13.93 -11.84 15.62
CA LEU A 139 -12.47 -11.98 15.54
C LEU A 139 -11.74 -10.67 15.87
N GLY A 140 -12.34 -9.53 15.54
CA GLY A 140 -11.74 -8.21 15.77
C GLY A 140 -12.65 -7.08 15.28
N LYS A 141 -12.11 -5.86 15.22
CA LYS A 141 -12.85 -4.69 14.71
C LYS A 141 -13.15 -4.85 13.22
N VAL A 142 -14.30 -4.34 12.78
CA VAL A 142 -14.68 -4.31 11.36
C VAL A 142 -14.99 -2.89 10.97
N TYR A 143 -14.29 -2.41 9.94
CA TYR A 143 -14.48 -1.10 9.35
C TYR A 143 -14.88 -1.28 7.88
N ILE A 144 -15.84 -0.49 7.41
CA ILE A 144 -16.36 -0.56 6.05
C ILE A 144 -16.27 0.84 5.45
N LEU A 145 -15.35 1.01 4.50
CA LEU A 145 -15.27 2.19 3.65
C LEU A 145 -16.31 2.05 2.54
N ASN A 146 -17.45 2.70 2.72
CA ASN A 146 -18.62 2.59 1.84
C ASN A 146 -19.25 3.98 1.64
N PRO A 147 -18.60 4.88 0.86
CA PRO A 147 -19.05 6.26 0.71
C PRO A 147 -20.50 6.36 0.24
N PHE A 148 -20.93 5.48 -0.68
CA PHE A 148 -22.28 5.46 -1.24
C PHE A 148 -23.30 4.70 -0.39
N ARG A 149 -22.93 4.27 0.81
CA ARG A 149 -23.83 3.63 1.78
C ARG A 149 -24.64 2.47 1.21
N MET A 150 -23.98 1.58 0.44
CA MET A 150 -24.60 0.32 0.01
C MET A 150 -24.99 -0.51 1.24
N PHE A 151 -26.21 -1.05 1.29
CA PHE A 151 -26.73 -1.84 2.42
C PHE A 151 -26.57 -1.15 3.79
N PRO A 152 -27.08 0.08 3.97
CA PRO A 152 -26.76 0.91 5.13
C PRO A 152 -27.33 0.37 6.44
N GLU A 153 -28.46 -0.34 6.41
CA GLU A 153 -29.07 -0.92 7.59
C GLU A 153 -28.36 -2.20 8.02
N GLU A 154 -27.98 -3.04 7.06
CA GLU A 154 -27.29 -4.31 7.32
C GLU A 154 -25.86 -4.10 7.82
N LEU A 155 -25.22 -3.03 7.36
CA LEU A 155 -23.84 -2.67 7.68
C LEU A 155 -23.73 -1.55 8.74
N ARG A 156 -24.85 -1.21 9.36
CA ARG A 156 -24.94 -0.17 10.39
C ARG A 156 -23.94 -0.39 11.51
N GLY A 157 -23.28 0.69 11.93
CA GLY A 157 -22.29 0.66 13.02
C GLY A 157 -20.90 0.12 12.63
N MET A 158 -20.71 -0.30 11.37
CA MET A 158 -19.40 -0.68 10.83
C MET A 158 -18.89 0.27 9.74
N ILE A 159 -19.76 1.16 9.22
CA ILE A 159 -19.34 2.20 8.28
C ILE A 159 -18.35 3.13 8.96
N ALA A 160 -17.22 3.35 8.30
CA ALA A 160 -16.12 4.13 8.83
C ALA A 160 -15.66 5.20 7.83
N ARG A 161 -15.05 6.25 8.37
CA ARG A 161 -14.32 7.27 7.64
C ARG A 161 -12.82 7.01 7.74
N PHE A 162 -12.09 7.45 6.74
CA PHE A 162 -10.64 7.38 6.70
C PHE A 162 -10.06 8.66 6.11
N ASN A 163 -9.20 9.33 6.86
CA ASN A 163 -8.46 10.49 6.41
C ASN A 163 -7.04 10.08 6.01
N PRO A 164 -6.69 10.11 4.71
CA PRO A 164 -5.36 9.73 4.27
C PRO A 164 -4.24 10.60 4.83
N LEU A 165 -4.52 11.81 5.31
CA LEU A 165 -3.51 12.69 5.90
C LEU A 165 -3.01 12.21 7.26
N ASP A 166 -3.72 11.29 7.94
CA ASP A 166 -3.34 10.81 9.28
C ASP A 166 -2.10 9.89 9.28
N ILE A 167 -1.63 9.47 8.10
CA ILE A 167 -0.34 8.77 7.98
C ILE A 167 0.84 9.72 8.17
N LEU A 168 0.62 11.02 7.99
CA LEU A 168 1.65 12.04 8.05
C LEU A 168 1.98 12.39 9.50
N ASP A 169 3.28 12.42 9.77
CA ASP A 169 3.83 12.92 11.03
C ASP A 169 4.71 14.12 10.71
N ALA A 170 4.31 15.31 11.15
CA ALA A 170 5.01 16.57 10.86
C ALA A 170 6.43 16.63 11.43
N ALA A 171 6.75 15.79 12.42
CA ALA A 171 8.08 15.70 13.03
C ALA A 171 8.98 14.66 12.32
N ALA A 172 8.41 13.76 11.51
CA ALA A 172 9.18 12.71 10.84
C ALA A 172 10.02 13.27 9.69
N LEU A 173 11.24 12.74 9.52
CA LEU A 173 12.10 13.09 8.38
C LEU A 173 11.45 12.75 7.02
N SER A 174 10.60 11.73 6.99
CA SER A 174 9.86 11.32 5.80
C SER A 174 8.65 12.19 5.47
N PHE A 175 8.31 13.19 6.31
CA PHE A 175 7.10 14.01 6.19
C PHE A 175 6.91 14.60 4.80
N HIS A 176 7.94 15.31 4.32
CA HIS A 176 7.92 15.98 3.02
C HIS A 176 7.76 14.99 1.86
N THR A 177 8.49 13.86 1.91
CA THR A 177 8.37 12.79 0.90
C THR A 177 6.98 12.16 0.90
N LEU A 178 6.34 11.98 2.06
CA LEU A 178 4.98 11.45 2.11
C LEU A 178 3.93 12.46 1.61
N CYS A 179 4.13 13.77 1.83
CA CYS A 179 3.30 14.82 1.23
C CYS A 179 3.36 14.76 -0.31
N ASP A 180 4.57 14.63 -0.88
CA ASP A 180 4.75 14.49 -2.32
C ASP A 180 4.13 13.19 -2.87
N LYS A 181 4.26 12.07 -2.15
CA LYS A 181 3.62 10.80 -2.53
C LYS A 181 2.09 10.90 -2.54
N LEU A 182 1.48 11.50 -1.52
CA LEU A 182 0.03 11.72 -1.48
C LEU A 182 -0.43 12.65 -2.60
N ALA A 183 0.31 13.72 -2.88
CA ALA A 183 -0.02 14.60 -4.02
C ALA A 183 0.06 13.86 -5.37
N ALA A 184 1.03 12.95 -5.55
CA ALA A 184 1.13 12.13 -6.75
C ALA A 184 0.02 11.08 -6.88
N ALA A 185 -0.51 10.59 -5.75
CA ALA A 185 -1.68 9.71 -5.72
C ALA A 185 -2.97 10.44 -6.13
N LEU A 186 -3.07 11.73 -5.78
CA LEU A 186 -4.23 12.58 -6.04
C LEU A 186 -4.26 13.19 -7.45
N VAL A 187 -3.09 13.60 -7.95
CA VAL A 187 -2.94 14.28 -9.24
C VAL A 187 -2.22 13.33 -10.19
N TRP A 188 -2.96 12.61 -11.02
CA TRP A 188 -2.40 11.61 -11.92
C TRP A 188 -2.01 12.18 -13.28
N ASP A 189 -1.07 11.52 -13.96
CA ASP A 189 -0.65 11.88 -15.31
C ASP A 189 -1.35 10.94 -16.30
N GLU A 190 -2.19 11.50 -17.16
CA GLU A 190 -2.98 10.74 -18.15
C GLU A 190 -2.21 10.50 -19.47
N GLY A 191 -0.98 11.03 -19.61
CA GLY A 191 -0.08 10.75 -20.74
C GLY A 191 0.29 11.98 -21.58
N HIS A 192 1.59 12.10 -21.85
CA HIS A 192 2.37 12.94 -22.79
C HIS A 192 2.00 14.41 -23.11
N GLU A 193 0.75 14.82 -23.15
CA GLU A 193 0.37 16.25 -23.27
C GLU A 193 0.09 16.84 -21.88
N GLY A 194 0.81 17.90 -21.52
CA GLY A 194 0.56 18.65 -20.30
C GLY A 194 1.19 18.16 -19.00
N GLN A 195 2.20 17.30 -19.11
CA GLN A 195 3.01 16.83 -17.97
C GLN A 195 3.56 17.96 -17.09
N HIS A 196 3.86 19.13 -17.68
CA HIS A 196 4.32 20.29 -16.93
C HIS A 196 3.24 20.82 -15.95
N TRP A 197 2.00 20.97 -16.39
CA TRP A 197 0.90 21.45 -15.54
C TRP A 197 0.53 20.43 -14.47
N THR A 198 0.50 19.13 -14.81
CA THR A 198 0.29 18.05 -13.84
C THR A 198 1.36 18.05 -12.75
N THR A 199 2.63 18.21 -13.12
CA THR A 199 3.74 18.29 -12.17
C THR A 199 3.63 19.54 -11.29
N ALA A 200 3.33 20.68 -11.89
CA ALA A 200 3.11 21.93 -11.17
C ALA A 200 1.90 21.86 -10.22
N ALA A 201 0.83 21.14 -10.59
CA ALA A 201 -0.34 20.91 -9.74
C ALA A 201 -0.01 19.99 -8.56
N ARG A 202 0.78 18.93 -8.77
CA ARG A 202 1.32 18.10 -7.67
C ARG A 202 2.12 18.92 -6.66
N ILE A 203 2.95 19.86 -7.14
CA ILE A 203 3.73 20.77 -6.29
C ILE A 203 2.79 21.62 -5.43
N LEU A 204 1.74 22.20 -6.03
CA LEU A 204 0.73 22.99 -5.30
C LEU A 204 0.02 22.14 -4.23
N VAL A 205 -0.51 20.97 -4.61
CA VAL A 205 -1.25 20.07 -3.71
C VAL A 205 -0.35 19.61 -2.55
N SER A 206 0.90 19.23 -2.84
CA SER A 206 1.88 18.82 -1.82
C SER A 206 2.19 19.94 -0.82
N GLY A 207 2.37 21.18 -1.31
CA GLY A 207 2.59 22.35 -0.46
C GLY A 207 1.40 22.63 0.45
N ILE A 208 0.17 22.53 -0.07
CA ILE A 208 -1.06 22.74 0.72
C ILE A 208 -1.24 21.65 1.77
N ILE A 209 -1.01 20.38 1.41
CA ILE A 209 -1.03 19.27 2.37
C ILE A 209 -0.04 19.55 3.51
N ALA A 210 1.21 19.89 3.19
CA ALA A 210 2.22 20.16 4.21
C ALA A 210 1.85 21.34 5.11
N ALA A 211 1.33 22.43 4.54
CA ALA A 211 0.87 23.59 5.30
C ALA A 211 -0.31 23.26 6.22
N LEU A 212 -1.30 22.49 5.76
CA LEU A 212 -2.42 22.06 6.58
C LEU A 212 -1.98 21.13 7.72
N VAL A 213 -1.09 20.17 7.47
CA VAL A 213 -0.64 19.27 8.55
C VAL A 213 0.20 20.01 9.59
N ARG A 214 1.05 20.97 9.20
CA ARG A 214 1.88 21.72 10.16
C ARG A 214 1.15 22.83 10.90
N HIS A 215 0.20 23.49 10.25
CA HIS A 215 -0.37 24.76 10.73
C HIS A 215 -1.89 24.83 10.67
N GLY A 216 -2.55 23.81 10.12
CA GLY A 216 -4.00 23.75 10.04
C GLY A 216 -4.65 23.60 11.42
N LEU A 217 -5.88 24.08 11.52
CA LEU A 217 -6.68 23.91 12.73
C LEU A 217 -7.06 22.43 12.90
N PRO A 218 -7.11 21.91 14.14
CA PRO A 218 -7.66 20.58 14.41
C PRO A 218 -9.05 20.42 13.76
N GLY A 219 -9.29 19.29 13.11
CA GLY A 219 -10.54 19.03 12.35
C GLY A 219 -10.59 19.64 10.94
N LYS A 220 -9.57 20.42 10.54
CA LYS A 220 -9.40 20.93 9.16
C LYS A 220 -8.25 20.27 8.40
N ILE A 221 -7.55 19.33 9.03
CA ILE A 221 -6.44 18.60 8.40
C ILE A 221 -6.99 17.41 7.62
N THR A 222 -7.70 17.67 6.52
CA THR A 222 -8.32 16.64 5.69
C THR A 222 -8.13 16.93 4.20
N LEU A 223 -8.26 15.92 3.35
CA LEU A 223 -8.25 16.12 1.90
C LEU A 223 -9.43 16.95 1.39
N VAL A 224 -10.55 16.94 2.13
CA VAL A 224 -11.69 17.82 1.84
C VAL A 224 -11.29 19.28 1.98
N GLU A 225 -10.52 19.64 3.01
CA GLU A 225 -10.02 21.00 3.15
C GLU A 225 -8.94 21.34 2.10
N VAL A 226 -8.08 20.39 1.72
CA VAL A 226 -7.13 20.58 0.60
C VAL A 226 -7.88 20.98 -0.68
N ALA A 227 -8.91 20.20 -1.07
CA ALA A 227 -9.72 20.50 -2.24
C ALA A 227 -10.44 21.86 -2.10
N ARG A 228 -10.98 22.16 -0.92
CA ARG A 228 -11.65 23.43 -0.63
C ARG A 228 -10.70 24.63 -0.79
N VAL A 229 -9.48 24.56 -0.26
CA VAL A 229 -8.48 25.63 -0.39
C VAL A 229 -8.17 25.87 -1.86
N ILE A 230 -7.93 24.81 -2.64
CA ILE A 230 -7.60 24.91 -4.07
C ILE A 230 -8.75 25.54 -4.88
N SER A 231 -9.99 25.21 -4.54
CA SER A 231 -11.17 25.73 -5.24
C SER A 231 -11.69 27.08 -4.70
N SER A 232 -10.98 27.74 -3.78
CA SER A 232 -11.50 28.93 -3.08
C SER A 232 -11.28 30.27 -3.80
N GLY A 233 -10.78 30.25 -5.04
CA GLY A 233 -10.47 31.49 -5.79
C GLY A 233 -9.40 32.30 -5.05
N ASP A 234 -9.71 33.55 -4.70
CA ASP A 234 -8.79 34.43 -3.95
C ASP A 234 -8.36 33.82 -2.60
N GLY A 235 -9.20 32.99 -1.99
CA GLY A 235 -8.88 32.28 -0.75
C GLY A 235 -7.64 31.38 -0.86
N LEU A 236 -7.30 30.89 -2.06
CA LEU A 236 -6.09 30.09 -2.28
C LEU A 236 -4.85 30.97 -2.09
N PHE A 237 -4.86 32.16 -2.69
CA PHE A 237 -3.74 33.08 -2.60
C PHE A 237 -3.57 33.59 -1.16
N ASP A 238 -4.68 33.84 -0.46
CA ASP A 238 -4.68 34.18 0.96
C ASP A 238 -4.07 33.06 1.82
N PHE A 239 -4.44 31.82 1.54
CA PHE A 239 -3.86 30.64 2.20
C PHE A 239 -2.35 30.56 1.94
N CYS A 240 -1.91 30.68 0.69
CA CYS A 240 -0.50 30.63 0.32
C CYS A 240 0.30 31.79 0.95
N ARG A 241 -0.24 33.01 1.00
CA ARG A 241 0.38 34.15 1.71
C ARG A 241 0.53 33.86 3.21
N ASN A 242 -0.48 33.31 3.84
CA ASN A 242 -0.39 32.92 5.25
C ASN A 242 0.63 31.80 5.48
N ALA A 243 0.73 30.84 4.55
CA ALA A 243 1.70 29.77 4.59
C ALA A 243 3.16 30.27 4.50
N MET A 244 3.43 31.45 3.91
CA MET A 244 4.77 32.05 3.90
C MET A 244 5.29 32.43 5.29
N LYS A 245 4.42 32.47 6.30
CA LYS A 245 4.80 32.65 7.71
C LYS A 245 5.39 31.36 8.32
N SER A 246 5.16 30.20 7.70
CA SER A 246 5.82 28.96 8.08
C SER A 246 7.29 29.05 7.73
N ARG A 247 8.19 28.94 8.71
CA ARG A 247 9.64 28.92 8.45
C ARG A 247 10.11 27.60 7.79
N ASP A 248 9.20 26.82 7.20
CA ASP A 248 9.49 25.56 6.54
C ASP A 248 9.85 25.83 5.06
N PRO A 249 11.12 25.61 4.65
CA PRO A 249 11.54 25.81 3.27
C PRO A 249 10.72 25.01 2.27
N PHE A 250 10.24 23.81 2.62
CA PHE A 250 9.42 22.98 1.74
C PHE A 250 8.09 23.64 1.40
N ILE A 251 7.41 24.21 2.40
CA ILE A 251 6.14 24.93 2.21
C ILE A 251 6.38 26.20 1.40
N ILE A 252 7.41 26.98 1.77
CA ILE A 252 7.76 28.23 1.07
C ILE A 252 8.03 27.95 -0.40
N THR A 253 8.96 27.04 -0.72
CA THR A 253 9.37 26.75 -2.10
C THR A 253 8.20 26.30 -2.97
N LYS A 254 7.28 25.49 -2.43
CA LYS A 254 6.13 24.98 -3.21
C LYS A 254 5.01 26.00 -3.38
N LEU A 255 4.79 26.87 -2.39
CA LEU A 255 3.62 27.77 -2.38
C LEU A 255 3.92 29.24 -2.70
N GLN A 256 5.19 29.67 -2.67
CA GLN A 256 5.57 31.08 -2.85
C GLN A 256 5.01 31.72 -4.13
N ARG A 257 4.98 30.98 -5.25
CA ARG A 257 4.47 31.52 -6.52
C ARG A 257 2.98 31.84 -6.48
N PHE A 258 2.24 31.19 -5.58
CA PHE A 258 0.80 31.42 -5.38
C PHE A 258 0.53 32.41 -4.23
N ALA A 259 1.55 32.97 -3.58
CA ALA A 259 1.38 33.96 -2.52
C ALA A 259 1.22 35.39 -3.08
N LEU A 260 0.32 35.57 -4.05
CA LEU A 260 0.10 36.85 -4.75
C LEU A 260 -0.37 37.95 -3.79
N ALA A 261 0.06 39.19 -4.00
CA ALA A 261 -0.44 40.33 -3.23
C ALA A 261 -1.94 40.57 -3.51
N PRO A 262 -2.72 41.07 -2.53
CA PRO A 262 -4.14 41.38 -2.74
C PRO A 262 -4.35 42.28 -3.98
N GLY A 263 -5.29 41.90 -4.84
CA GLY A 263 -5.60 42.61 -6.09
C GLY A 263 -4.65 42.33 -7.25
N SER A 264 -3.67 41.43 -7.10
CA SER A 264 -2.84 40.97 -8.22
C SER A 264 -3.56 39.89 -9.03
N GLU A 265 -3.46 39.96 -10.35
CA GLU A 265 -4.02 38.93 -11.23
C GLU A 265 -3.05 37.76 -11.41
N PRO A 266 -3.52 36.49 -11.31
CA PRO A 266 -2.69 35.33 -11.59
C PRO A 266 -2.35 35.24 -13.08
N SER A 267 -1.12 34.81 -13.38
CA SER A 267 -0.71 34.54 -14.75
C SER A 267 -1.53 33.39 -15.36
N ARG A 268 -1.60 33.35 -16.70
CA ARG A 268 -2.28 32.26 -17.42
C ARG A 268 -1.76 30.88 -17.01
N GLU A 269 -0.44 30.71 -16.94
CA GLU A 269 0.19 29.45 -16.51
C GLU A 269 -0.27 29.05 -15.09
N MET A 270 -0.36 30.01 -14.18
CA MET A 270 -0.83 29.74 -12.81
C MET A 270 -2.28 29.27 -12.79
N ASN A 271 -3.15 29.93 -13.58
CA ASN A 271 -4.54 29.51 -13.74
C ASN A 271 -4.65 28.11 -14.34
N ASP A 272 -3.81 27.76 -15.32
CA ASP A 272 -3.78 26.41 -15.91
C ASP A 272 -3.38 25.35 -14.86
N VAL A 273 -2.43 25.68 -13.98
CA VAL A 273 -2.03 24.79 -12.87
C VAL A 273 -3.14 24.62 -11.84
N ILE A 274 -3.80 25.72 -11.44
CA ILE A 274 -4.93 25.67 -10.49
C ILE A 274 -6.09 24.88 -11.09
N SER A 275 -6.44 25.14 -12.34
CA SER A 275 -7.50 24.42 -13.07
C SER A 275 -7.21 22.91 -13.15
N THR A 276 -5.95 22.55 -13.40
CA THR A 276 -5.49 21.15 -13.38
C THR A 276 -5.69 20.51 -12.00
N ALA A 277 -5.31 21.21 -10.92
CA ALA A 277 -5.49 20.72 -9.55
C ALA A 277 -6.98 20.56 -9.18
N ILE A 278 -7.83 21.54 -9.53
CA ILE A 278 -9.28 21.48 -9.34
C ILE A 278 -9.87 20.26 -10.05
N THR A 279 -9.51 20.07 -11.32
CA THR A 279 -10.01 18.94 -12.14
C THR A 279 -9.60 17.60 -11.54
N GLN A 280 -8.33 17.47 -11.13
CA GLN A 280 -7.83 16.21 -10.60
C GLN A 280 -8.45 15.85 -9.24
N LEU A 281 -8.79 16.86 -8.41
CA LEU A 281 -9.42 16.70 -7.09
C LEU A 281 -10.96 16.74 -7.13
N ALA A 282 -11.59 16.90 -8.29
CA ALA A 282 -13.03 17.10 -8.42
C ALA A 282 -13.87 15.96 -7.80
N PHE A 283 -13.35 14.73 -7.77
CA PHE A 283 -14.01 13.58 -7.15
C PHE A 283 -14.29 13.78 -5.65
N ILE A 284 -13.47 14.58 -4.96
CA ILE A 284 -13.67 14.93 -3.53
C ILE A 284 -14.88 15.85 -3.36
N GLY A 285 -15.30 16.58 -4.40
CA GLY A 285 -16.52 17.39 -4.38
C GLY A 285 -17.80 16.56 -4.26
N ASN A 286 -17.76 15.24 -4.49
CA ASN A 286 -18.89 14.36 -4.20
C ASN A 286 -19.10 14.26 -2.68
N ALA A 287 -20.26 14.69 -2.19
CA ALA A 287 -20.56 14.72 -0.75
C ALA A 287 -20.37 13.37 -0.03
N ALA A 288 -20.65 12.26 -0.72
CA ALA A 288 -20.51 10.92 -0.15
C ALA A 288 -19.03 10.53 0.02
N ILE A 289 -18.19 10.89 -0.95
CA ILE A 289 -16.73 10.71 -0.90
C ILE A 289 -16.12 11.66 0.14
N ALA A 290 -16.51 12.93 0.11
CA ALA A 290 -16.05 13.93 1.08
C ALA A 290 -16.30 13.49 2.51
N GLU A 291 -17.49 12.98 2.80
CA GLU A 291 -17.83 12.49 4.13
C GLU A 291 -16.99 11.27 4.52
N SER A 292 -16.73 10.34 3.59
CA SER A 292 -15.83 9.22 3.84
C SER A 292 -14.39 9.66 4.14
N LEU A 293 -13.96 10.82 3.66
CA LEU A 293 -12.62 11.39 3.83
C LEU A 293 -12.55 12.47 4.94
N SER A 294 -13.65 12.72 5.65
CA SER A 294 -13.77 13.86 6.59
C SER A 294 -13.09 13.64 7.95
N GLY A 295 -12.59 12.43 8.21
CA GLY A 295 -11.87 12.07 9.42
C GLY A 295 -11.46 10.60 9.38
N SER A 296 -10.80 10.11 10.44
CA SER A 296 -10.47 8.69 10.58
C SER A 296 -11.14 8.11 11.81
N ASP A 297 -11.81 6.97 11.60
CA ASP A 297 -12.29 6.14 12.71
C ASP A 297 -11.32 4.97 12.99
N PHE A 298 -10.30 4.77 12.14
CA PHE A 298 -9.24 3.77 12.29
C PHE A 298 -7.98 4.14 11.51
N ARG A 299 -6.85 3.46 11.77
CA ARG A 299 -5.66 3.48 10.90
C ARG A 299 -5.39 2.11 10.30
N PHE A 300 -4.81 2.08 9.09
CA PHE A 300 -4.44 0.80 8.47
C PHE A 300 -3.30 0.11 9.23
N ALA A 301 -2.41 0.87 9.87
CA ALA A 301 -1.42 0.33 10.80
C ALA A 301 -2.06 -0.46 11.97
N ASP A 302 -3.29 -0.14 12.39
CA ASP A 302 -3.93 -0.88 13.48
C ASP A 302 -4.19 -2.35 13.13
N LEU A 303 -4.17 -2.72 11.84
CA LEU A 303 -4.34 -4.11 11.42
C LEU A 303 -3.19 -5.02 11.87
N LYS A 304 -1.96 -4.51 12.08
CA LYS A 304 -0.89 -5.34 12.67
C LYS A 304 -0.93 -5.33 14.19
N ARG A 305 -1.44 -4.26 14.81
CA ARG A 305 -1.54 -4.11 16.28
C ARG A 305 -2.71 -4.86 16.88
N GLN A 306 -3.80 -4.95 16.14
CA GLN A 306 -5.08 -5.52 16.57
C GLN A 306 -5.44 -6.68 15.64
N PRO A 307 -4.92 -7.90 15.92
CA PRO A 307 -5.20 -9.08 15.10
C PRO A 307 -6.71 -9.31 14.92
N GLY A 308 -7.10 -9.73 13.73
CA GLY A 308 -8.51 -10.00 13.39
C GLY A 308 -9.26 -8.77 12.86
N THR A 309 -8.63 -7.59 12.87
CA THR A 309 -9.22 -6.37 12.32
C THR A 309 -9.46 -6.50 10.81
N THR A 310 -10.64 -6.10 10.36
CA THR A 310 -11.06 -6.27 8.96
C THR A 310 -11.51 -4.96 8.37
N VAL A 311 -10.98 -4.61 7.21
CA VAL A 311 -11.39 -3.42 6.46
C VAL A 311 -11.98 -3.87 5.13
N PHE A 312 -13.25 -3.55 4.91
CA PHE A 312 -13.89 -3.71 3.61
C PHE A 312 -13.88 -2.37 2.86
N ILE A 313 -13.48 -2.40 1.59
CA ILE A 313 -13.49 -1.25 0.68
C ILE A 313 -14.59 -1.52 -0.34
N CYS A 314 -15.73 -0.86 -0.15
CA CYS A 314 -16.96 -1.12 -0.87
C CYS A 314 -17.27 0.04 -1.83
N LEU A 315 -16.88 -0.13 -3.09
CA LEU A 315 -17.04 0.87 -4.15
C LEU A 315 -17.73 0.27 -5.37
N PRO A 316 -18.97 0.71 -5.68
CA PRO A 316 -19.76 0.11 -6.75
C PRO A 316 -19.07 0.22 -8.10
N LEU A 317 -18.97 -0.90 -8.83
CA LEU A 317 -18.32 -0.96 -10.15
C LEU A 317 -18.96 0.02 -11.16
N SER A 318 -20.26 0.26 -11.04
CA SER A 318 -21.01 1.20 -11.89
C SER A 318 -20.61 2.67 -11.68
N MET A 319 -19.83 2.98 -10.65
CA MET A 319 -19.31 4.31 -10.34
C MET A 319 -17.78 4.35 -10.40
N LEU A 320 -17.13 3.36 -11.03
CA LEU A 320 -15.67 3.30 -11.09
C LEU A 320 -15.07 4.54 -11.73
N ASP A 321 -15.68 5.07 -12.79
CA ASP A 321 -15.18 6.26 -13.49
C ASP A 321 -15.12 7.52 -12.58
N VAL A 322 -15.87 7.51 -11.47
CA VAL A 322 -15.89 8.59 -10.46
C VAL A 322 -15.06 8.21 -9.22
N THR A 323 -14.89 6.92 -8.96
CA THR A 323 -14.37 6.39 -7.68
C THR A 323 -13.00 5.74 -7.78
N ASP A 324 -12.45 5.60 -8.98
CA ASP A 324 -11.11 5.08 -9.26
C ASP A 324 -10.03 5.84 -8.47
N LYS A 325 -10.11 7.17 -8.44
CA LYS A 325 -9.18 8.04 -7.70
C LYS A 325 -9.30 7.82 -6.19
N TYR A 326 -10.52 7.72 -5.67
CA TYR A 326 -10.74 7.38 -4.26
C TYR A 326 -10.19 5.99 -3.93
N PHE A 327 -10.48 4.99 -4.76
CA PHE A 327 -10.02 3.62 -4.58
C PHE A 327 -8.50 3.55 -4.50
N ARG A 328 -7.84 4.18 -5.48
CA ARG A 328 -6.39 4.23 -5.57
C ARG A 328 -5.77 4.94 -4.38
N LEU A 329 -6.29 6.10 -4.01
CA LEU A 329 -5.86 6.86 -2.84
C LEU A 329 -5.91 6.01 -1.57
N VAL A 330 -7.04 5.33 -1.31
CA VAL A 330 -7.20 4.46 -0.14
C VAL A 330 -6.19 3.32 -0.18
N LEU A 331 -6.01 2.65 -1.32
CA LEU A 331 -5.10 1.51 -1.44
C LEU A 331 -3.63 1.92 -1.26
N GLU A 332 -3.19 2.99 -1.92
CA GLU A 332 -1.81 3.49 -1.80
C GLU A 332 -1.51 3.92 -0.36
N THR A 333 -2.45 4.63 0.28
CA THR A 333 -2.30 5.08 1.66
C THR A 333 -2.31 3.90 2.64
N ALA A 334 -3.19 2.92 2.43
CA ALA A 334 -3.25 1.71 3.25
C ALA A 334 -1.93 0.92 3.20
N LEU A 335 -1.38 0.73 2.00
CA LEU A 335 -0.09 0.07 1.81
C LEU A 335 1.04 0.85 2.47
N ALA A 336 1.08 2.17 2.30
CA ALA A 336 2.10 3.02 2.93
C ALA A 336 2.04 2.95 4.47
N ASP A 337 0.85 3.07 5.06
CA ASP A 337 0.68 3.03 6.52
C ASP A 337 1.07 1.65 7.09
N LEU A 338 0.67 0.56 6.41
CA LEU A 338 1.06 -0.80 6.79
C LEU A 338 2.57 -1.04 6.69
N LEU A 339 3.22 -0.59 5.62
CA LEU A 339 4.66 -0.81 5.43
C LEU A 339 5.51 -0.03 6.43
N ASN A 340 5.07 1.18 6.82
CA ASN A 340 5.81 2.05 7.73
C ASN A 340 5.66 1.69 9.22
N GLU A 341 4.68 0.88 9.59
CA GLU A 341 4.47 0.53 11.00
C GLU A 341 5.65 -0.26 11.61
N GLY A 342 6.40 -1.01 10.79
CA GLY A 342 7.57 -1.77 11.24
C GLY A 342 8.88 -0.97 11.33
N THR A 343 8.87 0.30 10.92
CA THR A 343 10.07 1.16 10.88
C THR A 343 10.05 2.27 11.93
N ARG A 344 8.99 2.36 12.74
CA ARG A 344 8.83 3.36 13.83
C ARG A 344 9.30 2.85 15.21
N SER A 345 10.23 1.88 15.25
CA SER A 345 10.82 1.36 16.51
C SER A 345 11.95 2.23 17.03
#